data_AF-A0A353BAS2-F1
#
_entry.id   AF-A0A353BAS2-F1
#
_cell.length_a   1.000
_cell.length_b   1.000
_cell.length_c   1.000
_cell.angle_alpha   90.00
_cell.angle_beta   90.00
_cell.angle_gamma   90.00
#
_symmetry.space_group_name_H-M   'P 1'
#
loop_
_entity.id
_entity.type
_entity.pdbx_description
1 polymer ?
#
loop_
_entity_poly.entity_id
_entity_poly.type
_entity_poly.pdbx_seq_one_letter_code
_entity_poly.pdbx_strand_id
1 'polypeptide(L)'
;MTQSEVLELLNQFPWNFKRTMFHLMYGSGLRHRECRSLRIKDVCFERREILVRNGKGEKDRVTVLPELVLEELRRQFDTVRLVHQQDLEE
;
A
#
# COMPACT_ATOMS: atom_id res chain seq x y z
N MET A 1 0.10 5.77 20.98
CA MET A 1 -0.59 4.51 20.63
C MET A 1 0.34 3.37 20.92
N THR A 2 -0.07 2.44 21.78
CA THR A 2 0.69 1.21 22.05
C THR A 2 0.49 0.21 20.90
N GLN A 3 1.37 -0.79 20.79
CA GLN A 3 1.20 -1.85 19.78
C GLN A 3 -0.14 -2.58 19.96
N SER A 4 -0.57 -2.78 21.21
CA SER A 4 -1.83 -3.43 21.55
C SER A 4 -3.05 -2.64 21.06
N GLU A 5 -3.07 -1.32 21.26
CA GLU A 5 -4.16 -0.45 20.78
C GLU A 5 -4.28 -0.47 19.25
N VAL A 6 -3.15 -0.53 18.54
CA VAL A 6 -3.14 -0.59 17.08
C VAL A 6 -3.72 -1.92 16.59
N LEU A 7 -3.38 -3.03 17.24
CA LEU A 7 -3.91 -4.35 16.91
C LEU A 7 -5.42 -4.46 17.21
N GLU A 8 -5.88 -3.90 18.32
CA GLU A 8 -7.30 -3.83 18.66
C GLU A 8 -8.09 -3.02 17.63
N LEU A 9 -7.57 -1.85 17.24
CA LEU A 9 -8.19 -1.02 16.21
C LEU A 9 -8.23 -1.76 14.86
N LEU A 10 -7.14 -2.44 14.48
CA LEU A 10 -7.06 -3.25 13.26
C LEU A 10 -8.06 -4.41 13.24
N ASN A 11 -8.36 -5.02 14.39
CA ASN A 11 -9.32 -6.11 14.49
C ASN A 11 -10.77 -5.65 14.25
N GLN A 12 -11.07 -4.36 14.43
CA GLN A 12 -12.37 -3.81 14.08
C GLN A 12 -12.51 -3.56 12.57
N PHE A 13 -11.41 -3.50 11.82
CA PHE A 13 -11.47 -3.35 10.37
C PHE A 13 -11.74 -4.70 9.70
N PRO A 14 -12.77 -4.80 8.84
CA PRO A 14 -12.93 -5.96 7.99
C PRO A 14 -11.70 -6.16 7.10
N TRP A 15 -11.43 -7.42 6.74
CA TRP A 15 -10.35 -7.80 5.82
C TRP A 15 -10.66 -7.30 4.41
N ASN A 16 -10.33 -6.04 4.16
CA ASN A 16 -10.51 -5.36 2.89
C ASN A 16 -9.41 -4.33 2.63
N PHE A 17 -9.52 -3.62 1.51
CA PHE A 17 -8.54 -2.61 1.11
C PHE A 17 -8.26 -1.53 2.17
N LYS A 18 -9.22 -1.19 3.05
CA LYS A 18 -9.02 -0.19 4.12
C LYS A 18 -8.00 -0.68 5.14
N ARG A 19 -8.02 -1.97 5.46
CA ARG A 19 -7.04 -2.61 6.34
C ARG A 19 -5.65 -2.60 5.71
N THR A 20 -5.55 -2.86 4.41
CA THR A 20 -4.30 -2.76 3.63
C THR A 20 -3.73 -1.35 3.66
N MET A 21 -4.57 -0.34 3.41
CA MET A 21 -4.17 1.07 3.50
C MET A 21 -3.66 1.42 4.90
N PHE A 22 -4.35 0.97 5.95
CA PHE A 22 -3.90 1.22 7.32
C PHE A 22 -2.53 0.58 7.58
N HIS A 23 -2.32 -0.66 7.17
CA HIS A 23 -1.02 -1.33 7.31
C HIS A 23 0.09 -0.63 6.52
N LEU A 24 -0.20 -0.11 5.34
CA LEU A 24 0.77 0.69 4.57
C LEU A 24 1.08 2.02 5.28
N MET A 25 0.06 2.71 5.80
CA MET A 25 0.27 3.96 6.53
C MET A 25 1.06 3.75 7.82
N TYR A 26 0.72 2.72 8.61
CA TYR A 26 1.36 2.43 9.88
C TYR A 26 2.73 1.77 9.70
N GLY A 27 2.81 0.72 8.88
CA GLY A 27 4.02 -0.09 8.70
C GLY A 27 5.07 0.54 7.78
N SER A 28 4.66 1.33 6.79
CA SER A 28 5.57 2.04 5.87
C SER A 28 5.70 3.53 6.17
N GLY A 29 4.95 4.06 7.14
CA GLY A 29 4.94 5.50 7.43
C GLY A 29 4.41 6.35 6.28
N LEU A 30 3.52 5.81 5.44
CA LEU A 30 2.88 6.59 4.36
C LEU A 30 1.87 7.57 4.95
N ARG A 31 1.85 8.79 4.42
CA ARG A 31 0.76 9.73 4.65
C ARG A 31 -0.46 9.32 3.83
N HIS A 32 -1.65 9.73 4.26
CA HIS A 32 -2.90 9.43 3.56
C HIS A 32 -2.86 9.77 2.04
N ARG A 33 -2.29 10.93 1.68
CA ARG A 33 -2.11 11.29 0.26
C ARG A 33 -1.15 10.34 -0.47
N GLU A 34 0.01 10.07 0.13
CA GLU A 34 1.05 9.20 -0.45
C GLU A 34 0.51 7.78 -0.68
N CYS A 35 -0.25 7.24 0.28
CA CYS A 35 -0.88 5.92 0.17
C CYS A 35 -1.90 5.86 -0.97
N ARG A 36 -2.69 6.92 -1.19
CA ARG A 36 -3.71 6.97 -2.25
C ARG A 36 -3.12 7.21 -3.65
N SER A 37 -1.98 7.89 -3.72
CA SER A 37 -1.28 8.17 -4.99
C SER A 37 -0.25 7.11 -5.37
N LEU A 38 -0.09 6.07 -4.55
CA LEU A 38 0.87 5.00 -4.78
C LEU A 38 0.57 4.28 -6.10
N ARG A 39 1.60 4.09 -6.94
CA ARG A 39 1.48 3.39 -8.21
C ARG A 39 2.16 2.03 -8.13
N ILE A 40 1.71 1.09 -8.95
CA ILE A 40 2.29 -0.26 -9.06
C ILE A 40 3.81 -0.20 -9.28
N LYS A 41 4.28 0.70 -10.16
CA LYS A 41 5.71 0.89 -10.47
C LYS A 41 6.57 1.40 -9.30
N ASP A 42 5.94 1.93 -8.26
CA ASP A 42 6.62 2.48 -7.09
C ASP A 42 6.77 1.41 -5.98
N VAL A 43 6.23 0.21 -6.17
CA VAL A 43 6.32 -0.91 -5.23
C VAL A 43 7.31 -1.95 -5.76
N CYS A 44 8.39 -2.18 -5.01
CA CYS A 44 9.38 -3.21 -5.32
C CYS A 44 9.20 -4.41 -4.38
N PHE A 45 8.56 -5.49 -4.87
CA PHE A 45 8.33 -6.70 -4.08
C PHE A 45 9.61 -7.47 -3.76
N GLU A 46 10.60 -7.47 -4.66
CA GLU A 46 11.87 -8.17 -4.47
C GLU A 46 12.67 -7.59 -3.30
N ARG A 47 12.73 -6.26 -3.22
CA ARG A 47 13.47 -5.54 -2.18
C ARG A 47 12.60 -5.20 -0.97
N ARG A 48 11.29 -5.43 -1.06
CA ARG A 48 10.29 -5.04 -0.05
C ARG A 48 10.38 -3.55 0.27
N GLU A 49 10.38 -2.75 -0.80
CA GLU A 49 10.55 -1.31 -0.75
C GLU A 49 9.40 -0.60 -1.46
N ILE A 50 9.04 0.57 -0.97
CA ILE A 50 8.09 1.50 -1.59
C ILE A 50 8.82 2.81 -1.87
N LEU A 51 8.80 3.26 -3.11
CA LEU A 51 9.26 4.57 -3.52
C LEU A 51 8.14 5.59 -3.32
N VAL A 52 8.28 6.46 -2.32
CA VAL A 52 7.35 7.55 -2.07
C VAL A 52 7.80 8.76 -2.87
N ARG A 53 7.03 9.09 -3.91
CA ARG A 53 7.25 10.29 -4.74
C ARG A 53 6.67 11.54 -4.11
N ASN A 54 7.27 12.69 -4.40
CA ASN A 54 6.78 14.01 -3.96
C ASN A 54 6.60 14.08 -2.44
N GLY A 55 7.59 13.57 -1.70
CA GLY A 55 7.65 13.73 -0.26
C GLY A 55 7.80 15.19 0.16
N LYS A 56 7.88 15.44 1.47
CA LYS A 56 8.06 16.81 1.99
C LYS A 56 9.29 17.48 1.35
N GLY A 57 9.08 18.60 0.68
CA GLY A 57 10.14 19.33 -0.03
C GLY A 57 10.47 18.79 -1.41
N GLU A 58 9.52 18.12 -2.08
CA GLU A 58 9.66 17.54 -3.43
C GLU A 58 10.80 16.52 -3.54
N LYS A 59 11.09 15.82 -2.43
CA LYS A 59 12.11 14.76 -2.39
C LYS A 59 11.46 13.40 -2.34
N ASP A 60 11.94 12.52 -3.22
CA ASP A 60 11.61 11.12 -3.20
C ASP A 60 12.29 10.44 -2.01
N ARG A 61 11.61 9.47 -1.40
CA ARG A 61 12.20 8.62 -0.35
C ARG A 61 11.78 7.17 -0.54
N VAL A 62 12.63 6.26 -0.10
CA VAL A 62 12.31 4.83 -0.03
C VAL A 62 11.84 4.50 1.39
N THR A 63 10.80 3.69 1.51
CA THR A 63 10.31 3.14 2.78
C THR A 63 10.06 1.63 2.65
N VAL A 64 9.85 0.96 3.78
CA VAL A 64 9.66 -0.49 3.85
C VAL A 64 8.26 -0.88 3.38
N LEU A 65 8.15 -1.98 2.63
CA LEU A 65 6.90 -2.66 2.31
C LEU A 65 6.62 -3.76 3.36
N PRO A 66 5.55 -3.64 4.18
CA PRO A 66 5.22 -4.62 5.20
C PRO A 66 4.84 -5.97 4.58
N GLU A 67 5.31 -7.07 5.17
CA GLU A 67 4.99 -8.40 4.67
C GLU A 67 3.49 -8.71 4.69
N LEU A 68 2.78 -8.19 5.70
CA LEU A 68 1.34 -8.40 5.91
C LEU A 68 0.46 -7.90 4.75
N VAL A 69 0.95 -7.00 3.90
CA VAL A 69 0.19 -6.44 2.77
C VAL A 69 0.60 -7.02 1.42
N LEU A 70 1.61 -7.90 1.36
CA LEU A 70 2.14 -8.41 0.10
C LEU A 70 1.08 -9.17 -0.71
N GLU A 71 0.41 -10.14 -0.09
CA GLU A 71 -0.62 -10.95 -0.74
C GLU A 71 -1.80 -10.10 -1.21
N GLU A 72 -2.21 -9.14 -0.39
CA GLU A 72 -3.35 -8.28 -0.72
C GLU A 72 -3.03 -7.30 -1.86
N LEU A 73 -1.80 -6.77 -1.89
CA LEU A 73 -1.34 -5.95 -3.01
C LEU A 73 -1.22 -6.76 -4.30
N ARG A 74 -0.74 -8.01 -4.24
CA ARG A 74 -0.70 -8.90 -5.42
C ARG A 74 -2.11 -9.11 -5.98
N ARG A 75 -3.08 -9.46 -5.13
CA ARG A 75 -4.49 -9.62 -5.54
C ARG A 75 -5.07 -8.34 -6.15
N GLN A 76 -4.79 -7.19 -5.55
CA GLN A 76 -5.20 -5.91 -6.10
C GLN A 76 -4.59 -5.66 -7.48
N PHE A 77 -3.31 -5.99 -7.67
CA PHE A 77 -2.61 -5.79 -8.93
C PHE A 77 -3.16 -6.69 -10.03
N ASP A 78 -3.47 -7.95 -9.73
CA ASP A 78 -4.10 -8.87 -10.68
C ASP A 78 -5.48 -8.37 -11.11
N THR A 79 -6.27 -7.85 -10.17
CA THR A 79 -7.57 -7.25 -10.46
C THR A 79 -7.44 -6.05 -11.40
N VAL A 80 -6.53 -5.11 -11.09
CA VAL A 80 -6.31 -3.92 -11.91
C VAL A 80 -5.76 -4.29 -13.29
N ARG A 81 -4.92 -5.33 -13.37
CA ARG A 81 -4.40 -5.83 -14.65
C ARG A 81 -5.51 -6.40 -15.53
N LEU A 82 -6.47 -7.13 -14.94
CA LEU A 82 -7.62 -7.65 -15.69
C LEU A 82 -8.48 -6.52 -16.25
N VAL A 83 -8.80 -5.51 -15.42
CA VAL A 83 -9.54 -4.32 -15.87
C VAL A 83 -8.80 -3.62 -17.00
N HIS A 84 -7.48 -3.42 -16.84
CA HIS A 84 -6.68 -2.80 -17.89
C HIS A 84 -6.66 -3.60 -19.21
N GLN A 85 -6.67 -4.93 -19.14
CA GLN A 85 -6.75 -5.77 -20.33
C GLN A 85 -8.11 -5.63 -21.02
N GLN A 86 -9.19 -5.59 -20.26
CA GLN A 86 -10.54 -5.36 -20.79
C GLN A 86 -10.63 -3.99 -21.49
N ASP A 87 -10.10 -2.95 -20.86
CA ASP A 87 -10.07 -1.59 -21.42
C ASP A 87 -9.25 -1.48 -22.73
N LEU A 88 -8.30 -2.39 -22.95
CA LEU A 88 -7.49 -2.44 -24.19
C LEU A 88 -8.17 -3.22 -25.33
N GLU A 89 -9.13 -4.07 -24.99
CA GLU A 89 -9.91 -4.88 -25.95
C GLU A 89 -11.17 -4.15 -26.46
N GLU A 90 -11.56 -3.03 -25.81
CA GLU A 90 -12.64 -2.12 -26.20
C GLU A 90 -12.16 -1.00 -27.16
#